data_AF-A0A2G6J5N5-F1
#
_entry.id   AF-A0A2G6J5N5-F1
#
_cell.length_a   1.000
_cell.length_b   1.000
_cell.length_c   1.000
_cell.angle_alpha   90.00
_cell.angle_beta   90.00
_cell.angle_gamma   90.00
#
_symmetry.space_group_name_H-M   'P 1'
#
loop_
_entity.id
_entity.type
_entity.pdbx_description
1 polymer ?
#
loop_
_entity_poly.entity_id
_entity_poly.type
_entity_poly.pdbx_seq_one_letter_code
_entity_poly.pdbx_strand_id
1 'polypeptide(L)'
;MASLIERYEAGETVEVWQELIDADAAVRQSGGEVAAQARGVAERAMRRVRGNVELLIGRLEELGYRFSRREAAITAPAADTDALVEQVEAQIGPLPLALVAFYRQIGEIDLRGELPAWEPPGAWADGAPLAGVADDARCYADPLVVPPLRALVDQLEELAEELAALEPEEALLIGFSGDALAKREGDDAGGLYGILLPDPAFDTDLEAHGATTFGDYLRDALRWSGFPGWIHYAEPPLETIEALRANFERF
;
A
#
# COMPACT_ATOMS: atom_id res chain seq x y z
N MET A 1 16.21 -20.55 -20.09
CA MET A 1 15.97 -19.95 -18.76
C MET A 1 14.48 -19.77 -18.62
N ALA A 2 13.91 -20.04 -17.44
CA ALA A 2 12.51 -19.72 -17.17
C ALA A 2 12.35 -18.18 -17.17
N SER A 3 11.21 -17.71 -17.67
CA SER A 3 10.85 -16.28 -17.65
C SER A 3 10.62 -15.78 -16.22
N LEU A 4 10.65 -14.45 -16.02
CA LEU A 4 10.37 -13.84 -14.72
C LEU A 4 8.98 -14.23 -14.21
N ILE A 5 8.00 -14.30 -15.11
CA ILE A 5 6.63 -14.72 -14.81
C ILE A 5 6.58 -16.17 -14.31
N GLU A 6 7.23 -17.10 -15.02
CA GLU A 6 7.22 -18.52 -14.64
C GLU A 6 7.88 -18.75 -13.28
N ARG A 7 8.98 -18.05 -12.99
CA ARG A 7 9.66 -18.09 -11.68
C ARG A 7 8.77 -17.54 -10.56
N TYR A 8 8.14 -16.39 -10.82
CA TYR A 8 7.22 -15.77 -9.87
C TYR A 8 6.01 -16.68 -9.56
N GLU A 9 5.44 -17.33 -10.57
CA GLU A 9 4.37 -18.30 -10.41
C GLU A 9 4.82 -19.57 -9.68
N ALA A 10 6.09 -19.98 -9.85
CA ALA A 10 6.70 -21.10 -9.14
C ALA A 10 7.02 -20.81 -7.66
N GLY A 11 6.86 -19.56 -7.21
CA GLY A 11 6.98 -19.16 -5.80
C GLY A 11 8.23 -18.36 -5.45
N GLU A 12 9.08 -18.01 -6.42
CA GLU A 12 10.22 -17.10 -6.26
C GLU A 12 9.75 -15.63 -6.21
N THR A 13 8.77 -15.33 -5.35
CA THR A 13 8.06 -14.03 -5.39
C THR A 13 8.93 -12.89 -4.93
N VAL A 14 9.69 -13.08 -3.85
CA VAL A 14 10.58 -12.05 -3.28
C VAL A 14 11.81 -11.86 -4.18
N GLU A 15 12.40 -12.95 -4.65
CA GLU A 15 13.59 -12.92 -5.48
C GLU A 15 13.32 -12.25 -6.83
N VAL A 16 12.22 -12.61 -7.50
CA VAL A 16 11.84 -11.96 -8.77
C VAL A 16 11.46 -10.49 -8.56
N TRP A 17 10.81 -10.14 -7.44
CA TRP A 17 10.49 -8.74 -7.13
C TRP A 17 11.75 -7.92 -6.93
N GLN A 18 12.72 -8.44 -6.16
CA GLN A 18 14.00 -7.76 -5.94
C GLN A 18 14.79 -7.60 -7.24
N GLU A 19 14.83 -8.61 -8.10
CA GLU A 19 15.48 -8.51 -9.42
C GLU A 19 14.87 -7.38 -10.27
N LEU A 20 13.56 -7.15 -10.15
CA LEU A 20 12.86 -6.08 -10.87
C LEU A 20 13.08 -4.70 -10.24
N ILE A 21 13.21 -4.61 -8.91
CA ILE A 21 13.65 -3.39 -8.21
C ILE A 21 15.08 -3.04 -8.61
N ASP A 22 16.00 -4.01 -8.58
CA ASP A 22 17.41 -3.81 -8.92
C ASP A 22 17.60 -3.39 -10.40
N ALA A 23 16.67 -3.76 -11.27
CA ALA A 23 16.64 -3.32 -12.67
C ALA A 23 16.14 -1.88 -12.83
N ASP A 24 15.42 -1.33 -11.83
CA ASP A 24 14.98 0.07 -11.77
C ASP A 24 14.31 0.55 -13.08
N ALA A 25 14.55 1.79 -13.51
CA ALA A 25 14.07 2.36 -14.76
C ALA A 25 14.49 1.56 -16.01
N ALA A 26 15.55 0.74 -15.92
CA ALA A 26 16.00 -0.08 -17.05
C ALA A 26 14.95 -1.12 -17.42
N VAL A 27 14.07 -1.55 -16.51
CA VAL A 27 13.00 -2.51 -16.81
C VAL A 27 12.08 -2.04 -17.93
N ARG A 28 11.83 -0.72 -18.03
CA ARG A 28 11.03 -0.10 -19.10
C ARG A 28 11.83 0.07 -20.40
N GLN A 29 13.13 0.24 -20.29
CA GLN A 29 14.04 0.54 -21.40
C GLN A 29 14.58 -0.74 -22.09
N SER A 30 14.54 -1.88 -21.40
CA SER A 30 15.16 -3.17 -21.79
C SER A 30 14.52 -3.89 -22.99
N GLY A 31 13.74 -3.20 -23.82
CA GLY A 31 13.00 -3.78 -24.94
C GLY A 31 11.66 -4.39 -24.53
N GLY A 32 10.82 -4.71 -25.52
CA GLY A 32 9.40 -5.03 -25.30
C GLY A 32 9.13 -6.27 -24.45
N GLU A 33 10.00 -7.28 -24.49
CA GLU A 33 9.79 -8.55 -23.80
C GLU A 33 10.01 -8.44 -22.28
N VAL A 34 11.12 -7.85 -21.84
CA VAL A 34 11.42 -7.67 -20.40
C VAL A 34 10.37 -6.76 -19.75
N ALA A 35 10.03 -5.65 -20.40
CA ALA A 35 8.99 -4.74 -19.92
C ALA A 35 7.62 -5.43 -19.83
N ALA A 36 7.29 -6.33 -20.77
CA ALA A 36 6.06 -7.12 -20.72
C ALA A 36 6.08 -8.15 -19.59
N GLN A 37 7.22 -8.81 -19.35
CA GLN A 37 7.36 -9.73 -18.23
C GLN A 37 7.24 -9.02 -16.87
N ALA A 38 7.87 -7.86 -16.70
CA ALA A 38 7.76 -7.06 -15.48
C ALA A 38 6.31 -6.62 -15.20
N ARG A 39 5.61 -6.08 -16.20
CA ARG A 39 4.16 -5.80 -16.10
C ARG A 39 3.37 -7.04 -15.69
N GLY A 40 3.65 -8.18 -16.32
CA GLY A 40 2.98 -9.44 -16.02
C GLY A 40 3.25 -9.98 -14.61
N VAL A 41 4.42 -9.69 -14.02
CA VAL A 41 4.73 -9.98 -12.62
C VAL A 41 3.95 -9.04 -11.69
N ALA A 42 4.00 -7.73 -11.93
CA ALA A 42 3.26 -6.74 -11.14
C ALA A 42 1.75 -7.04 -11.10
N GLU A 43 1.14 -7.34 -12.25
CA GLU A 43 -0.27 -7.72 -12.33
C GLU A 43 -0.58 -9.02 -11.55
N ARG A 44 0.32 -10.01 -11.55
CA ARG A 44 0.14 -11.25 -10.78
C ARG A 44 0.23 -10.99 -9.29
N ALA A 45 1.19 -10.17 -8.86
CA ALA A 45 1.29 -9.73 -7.48
C ALA A 45 0.01 -9.05 -7.01
N MET A 46 -0.47 -8.07 -7.77
CA MET A 46 -1.66 -7.31 -7.37
C MET A 46 -2.94 -8.15 -7.41
N ARG A 47 -3.04 -9.18 -8.27
CA ARG A 47 -4.13 -10.17 -8.18
C ARG A 47 -4.09 -10.98 -6.88
N ARG A 48 -2.90 -11.39 -6.41
CA ARG A 48 -2.75 -12.10 -5.13
C ARG A 48 -3.05 -11.18 -3.95
N VAL A 49 -2.58 -9.93 -3.97
CA VAL A 49 -2.93 -8.90 -2.98
C VAL A 49 -4.44 -8.74 -2.91
N ARG A 50 -5.11 -8.59 -4.06
CA ARG A 50 -6.58 -8.50 -4.11
C ARG A 50 -7.25 -9.69 -3.44
N GLY A 51 -6.88 -10.92 -3.81
CA GLY A 51 -7.47 -12.12 -3.22
C GLY A 51 -7.25 -12.22 -1.71
N ASN A 52 -6.06 -11.84 -1.23
CA ASN A 52 -5.76 -11.79 0.20
C ASN A 52 -6.63 -10.77 0.94
N VAL A 53 -6.80 -9.58 0.36
CA VAL A 53 -7.62 -8.51 0.95
C VAL A 53 -9.11 -8.88 0.92
N GLU A 54 -9.60 -9.52 -0.14
CA GLU A 54 -10.99 -10.02 -0.20
C GLU A 54 -11.24 -11.08 0.89
N LEU A 55 -10.31 -12.03 1.09
CA LEU A 55 -10.38 -13.00 2.20
C LEU A 55 -10.33 -12.32 3.57
N LEU A 56 -9.45 -11.33 3.72
CA LEU A 56 -9.30 -10.57 4.96
C LEU A 56 -10.61 -9.86 5.33
N ILE A 57 -11.21 -9.15 4.38
CA ILE A 57 -12.45 -8.40 4.59
C ILE A 57 -13.56 -9.33 5.06
N GLY A 58 -13.78 -10.47 4.39
CA GLY A 58 -14.80 -11.43 4.81
C GLY A 58 -14.60 -11.92 6.25
N ARG A 59 -13.35 -12.19 6.65
CA ARG A 59 -13.03 -12.62 8.02
C ARG A 59 -13.19 -11.50 9.05
N LEU A 60 -12.80 -10.27 8.70
CA LEU A 60 -13.04 -9.10 9.54
C LEU A 60 -14.53 -8.93 9.80
N GLU A 61 -15.38 -9.08 8.78
CA GLU A 61 -16.84 -9.04 8.93
C GLU A 61 -17.37 -10.15 9.84
N GLU A 62 -16.86 -11.38 9.70
CA GLU A 62 -17.21 -12.51 10.58
C GLU A 62 -16.83 -12.26 12.05
N LEU A 63 -15.74 -11.55 12.29
CA LEU A 63 -15.34 -11.12 13.64
C LEU A 63 -16.18 -9.95 14.16
N GLY A 64 -16.99 -9.30 13.33
CA GLY A 64 -17.82 -8.15 13.68
C GLY A 64 -17.15 -6.80 13.44
N TYR A 65 -16.09 -6.75 12.63
CA TYR A 65 -15.38 -5.52 12.27
C TYR A 65 -16.33 -4.60 11.49
N ARG A 66 -16.38 -3.34 11.87
CA ARG A 66 -17.16 -2.30 11.23
C ARG A 66 -16.23 -1.36 10.48
N PHE A 67 -16.21 -1.51 9.16
CA PHE A 67 -15.49 -0.59 8.29
C PHE A 67 -16.12 0.81 8.35
N SER A 68 -15.28 1.85 8.36
CA SER A 68 -15.71 3.24 8.29
C SER A 68 -16.42 3.53 6.95
N ARG A 69 -15.92 2.93 5.86
CA ARG A 69 -16.49 2.96 4.51
C ARG A 69 -16.43 1.56 3.90
N ARG A 70 -17.46 0.74 4.12
CA ARG A 70 -17.44 -0.67 3.70
C ARG A 70 -17.29 -0.85 2.19
N GLU A 71 -17.87 0.05 1.42
CA GLU A 71 -17.78 0.12 -0.04
C GLU A 71 -16.37 0.44 -0.54
N ALA A 72 -15.54 1.08 0.29
CA ALA A 72 -14.14 1.42 -0.01
C ALA A 72 -13.16 0.38 0.56
N ALA A 73 -13.61 -0.58 1.38
CA ALA A 73 -12.75 -1.60 1.99
C ALA A 73 -11.90 -2.33 0.94
N ILE A 74 -12.52 -2.66 -0.19
CA ILE A 74 -11.85 -2.94 -1.45
C ILE A 74 -12.80 -2.59 -2.59
N THR A 75 -12.30 -1.91 -3.62
CA THR A 75 -13.10 -1.62 -4.82
C THR A 75 -12.65 -2.51 -5.99
N ALA A 76 -13.35 -2.39 -7.11
CA ALA A 76 -12.81 -2.82 -8.40
C ALA A 76 -12.13 -1.62 -9.07
N PRO A 77 -11.20 -1.86 -10.02
CA PRO A 77 -10.63 -0.79 -10.84
C PRO A 77 -11.72 0.09 -11.45
N ALA A 78 -11.48 1.40 -11.47
CA ALA A 78 -12.37 2.33 -12.12
C ALA A 78 -12.45 2.04 -13.64
N ALA A 79 -13.61 2.26 -14.26
CA ALA A 79 -13.80 1.98 -15.68
C ALA A 79 -12.88 2.82 -16.59
N ASP A 80 -12.43 3.96 -16.10
CA ASP A 80 -11.52 4.90 -16.74
C ASP A 80 -10.08 4.82 -16.22
N THR A 81 -9.71 3.76 -15.49
CA THR A 81 -8.36 3.60 -14.89
C THR A 81 -7.24 3.89 -15.88
N ASP A 82 -7.30 3.34 -17.11
CA ASP A 82 -6.26 3.58 -18.12
C ASP A 82 -6.18 5.05 -18.56
N ALA A 83 -7.34 5.71 -18.71
CA ALA A 83 -7.39 7.13 -19.06
C ALA A 83 -6.85 8.01 -17.92
N LEU A 84 -7.11 7.64 -16.66
CA LEU A 84 -6.56 8.34 -15.50
C LEU A 84 -5.05 8.14 -15.38
N VAL A 85 -4.53 6.92 -15.64
CA VAL A 85 -3.08 6.66 -15.69
C VAL A 85 -2.44 7.51 -16.77
N GLU A 86 -2.99 7.53 -17.98
CA GLU A 86 -2.49 8.36 -19.09
C GLU A 86 -2.52 9.86 -18.74
N GLN A 87 -3.59 10.32 -18.08
CA GLN A 87 -3.72 11.70 -17.62
C GLN A 87 -2.63 12.07 -16.60
N VAL A 88 -2.37 11.21 -15.62
CA VAL A 88 -1.32 11.44 -14.62
C VAL A 88 0.05 11.41 -15.29
N GLU A 89 0.34 10.38 -16.09
CA GLU A 89 1.64 10.24 -16.74
C GLU A 89 1.96 11.37 -17.74
N ALA A 90 0.94 11.95 -18.38
CA ALA A 90 1.09 13.10 -19.25
C ALA A 90 1.41 14.41 -18.48
N GLN A 91 1.02 14.50 -17.22
CA GLN A 91 1.25 15.69 -16.38
C GLN A 91 2.61 15.65 -15.70
N ILE A 92 2.95 14.52 -15.08
CA ILE A 92 4.14 14.44 -14.21
C ILE A 92 5.24 13.55 -14.76
N GLY A 93 4.95 12.67 -15.72
CA GLY A 93 5.85 11.61 -16.17
C GLY A 93 5.43 10.24 -15.64
N PRO A 94 6.20 9.17 -15.93
CA PRO A 94 5.76 7.80 -15.70
C PRO A 94 5.48 7.50 -14.22
N LEU A 95 4.44 6.68 -13.99
CA LEU A 95 4.15 6.10 -12.68
C LEU A 95 4.86 4.75 -12.53
N PRO A 96 5.25 4.30 -11.33
CA PRO A 96 5.83 2.97 -11.09
C PRO A 96 4.96 1.82 -11.62
N LEU A 97 5.58 0.76 -12.16
CA LEU A 97 4.82 -0.36 -12.75
C LEU A 97 3.91 -1.07 -11.72
N ALA A 98 4.40 -1.25 -10.49
CA ALA A 98 3.66 -1.86 -9.39
C ALA A 98 2.43 -1.03 -9.00
N LEU A 99 2.56 0.29 -8.95
CA LEU A 99 1.48 1.21 -8.63
C LEU A 99 0.39 1.21 -9.72
N VAL A 100 0.80 1.24 -10.99
CA VAL A 100 -0.14 1.11 -12.12
C VAL A 100 -0.86 -0.24 -12.09
N ALA A 101 -0.14 -1.33 -11.80
CA ALA A 101 -0.74 -2.65 -11.66
C ALA A 101 -1.73 -2.72 -10.48
N PHE A 102 -1.45 -2.03 -9.37
CA PHE A 102 -2.36 -1.95 -8.23
C PHE A 102 -3.71 -1.37 -8.67
N TYR A 103 -3.71 -0.19 -9.30
CA TYR A 103 -4.95 0.46 -9.73
C TYR A 103 -5.71 -0.35 -10.79
N ARG A 104 -4.99 -1.06 -11.68
CA ARG A 104 -5.59 -1.93 -12.69
C ARG A 104 -6.18 -3.23 -12.16
N GLN A 105 -5.80 -3.69 -10.97
CA GLN A 105 -6.31 -4.94 -10.38
C GLN A 105 -7.29 -4.70 -9.22
N ILE A 106 -7.09 -3.63 -8.45
CA ILE A 106 -7.76 -3.37 -7.18
C ILE A 106 -8.57 -2.06 -7.26
N GLY A 107 -7.93 -0.91 -7.44
CA GLY A 107 -8.61 0.39 -7.45
C GLY A 107 -8.41 1.16 -6.14
N GLU A 108 -8.99 0.69 -5.04
CA GLU A 108 -8.86 1.28 -3.69
C GLU A 108 -8.86 0.17 -2.62
N ILE A 109 -8.14 0.40 -1.53
CA ILE A 109 -8.27 -0.34 -0.27
C ILE A 109 -8.39 0.68 0.86
N ASP A 110 -9.43 0.59 1.69
CA ASP A 110 -9.56 1.38 2.90
C ASP A 110 -10.05 0.49 4.06
N LEU A 111 -9.10 -0.10 4.79
CA LEU A 111 -9.41 -0.95 5.93
C LEU A 111 -9.70 -0.17 7.22
N ARG A 112 -9.89 1.16 7.17
CA ARG A 112 -10.27 1.92 8.36
C ARG A 112 -11.61 1.45 8.89
N GLY A 113 -11.71 1.45 10.21
CA GLY A 113 -12.89 0.97 10.92
C GLY A 113 -12.55 0.64 12.37
N GLU A 114 -13.46 -0.10 12.98
CA GLU A 114 -13.37 -0.49 14.37
C GLU A 114 -13.86 -1.93 14.55
N LEU A 115 -13.20 -2.69 15.42
CA LEU A 115 -13.80 -3.88 15.99
C LEU A 115 -14.06 -3.60 17.47
N PRO A 116 -15.31 -3.66 17.97
CA PRO A 116 -15.60 -3.39 19.38
C PRO A 116 -14.84 -4.28 20.35
N ALA A 117 -14.57 -5.53 19.96
CA ALA A 117 -13.78 -6.46 20.75
C ALA A 117 -12.28 -6.15 20.69
N TRP A 118 -11.83 -5.43 19.66
CA TRP A 118 -10.55 -4.72 19.65
C TRP A 118 -10.79 -3.32 20.25
N GLU A 119 -11.23 -3.26 21.50
CA GLU A 119 -11.02 -2.04 22.27
C GLU A 119 -9.53 -1.68 22.14
N PRO A 120 -9.18 -0.39 21.98
CA PRO A 120 -7.79 -0.02 21.84
C PRO A 120 -7.04 -0.61 23.04
N PRO A 121 -5.88 -1.26 22.88
CA PRO A 121 -4.96 -1.40 23.99
C PRO A 121 -4.47 0.01 24.33
N GLY A 122 -5.33 0.67 25.10
CA GLY A 122 -5.21 1.99 25.70
C GLY A 122 -5.85 1.99 27.09
N ALA A 123 -6.35 0.85 27.57
CA ALA A 123 -6.23 0.51 28.98
C ALA A 123 -4.93 -0.27 29.15
N TRP A 124 -3.83 0.49 29.20
CA TRP A 124 -2.58 0.18 29.87
C TRP A 124 -2.63 -1.07 30.78
N ALA A 125 -1.58 -1.89 30.77
CA ALA A 125 -1.25 -2.61 31.99
C ALA A 125 -1.10 -1.56 33.11
N ASP A 126 -2.04 -1.55 34.05
CA ASP A 126 -2.03 -0.75 35.28
C ASP A 126 -2.17 0.79 35.16
N GLY A 127 -2.64 1.30 34.01
CA GLY A 127 -2.95 2.73 33.86
C GLY A 127 -1.74 3.66 33.80
N ALA A 128 -0.52 3.13 33.67
CA ALA A 128 0.70 3.93 33.64
C ALA A 128 1.38 3.84 32.26
N PRO A 129 1.86 4.97 31.70
CA PRO A 129 2.71 4.93 30.54
C PRO A 129 3.97 4.10 30.76
N LEU A 130 4.33 3.31 29.74
CA LEU A 130 5.63 2.66 29.66
C LEU A 130 6.70 3.73 29.92
N ALA A 131 7.44 3.58 31.01
CA ALA A 131 8.43 4.57 31.41
C ALA A 131 9.44 4.79 30.28
N GLY A 132 9.45 6.00 29.71
CA GLY A 132 10.33 6.37 28.60
C GLY A 132 9.66 6.46 27.23
N VAL A 133 8.36 6.17 27.13
CA VAL A 133 7.57 6.38 25.91
C VAL A 133 6.70 7.63 26.12
N ALA A 134 6.81 8.60 25.21
CA ALA A 134 6.05 9.85 25.30
C ALA A 134 4.53 9.59 25.18
N ASP A 135 3.73 10.50 25.75
CA ASP A 135 2.26 10.44 25.88
C ASP A 135 1.52 10.36 24.52
N ASP A 136 2.26 10.57 23.43
CA ASP A 136 1.84 10.54 22.02
C ASP A 136 1.96 9.15 21.36
N ALA A 137 2.61 8.17 21.99
CA ALA A 137 2.84 6.84 21.44
C ALA A 137 1.62 5.91 21.56
N ARG A 138 0.44 6.39 21.17
CA ARG A 138 -0.72 5.52 20.98
C ARG A 138 -0.43 4.64 19.77
N CYS A 139 -0.04 3.39 20.02
CA CYS A 139 0.12 2.40 18.96
C CYS A 139 -1.27 2.08 18.41
N TYR A 140 -1.57 2.57 17.22
CA TYR A 140 -2.78 2.21 16.50
C TYR A 140 -2.48 1.04 15.57
N ALA A 141 -3.50 0.27 15.24
CA ALA A 141 -3.37 -0.88 14.35
C ALA A 141 -2.90 -0.47 12.93
N ASP A 142 -2.93 0.83 12.58
CA ASP A 142 -2.49 1.39 11.31
C ASP A 142 -3.10 0.66 10.10
N PRO A 143 -4.43 0.69 9.92
CA PRO A 143 -5.09 -0.06 8.85
C PRO A 143 -4.52 0.26 7.48
N LEU A 144 -4.41 -0.75 6.62
CA LEU A 144 -3.99 -0.58 5.23
C LEU A 144 -4.98 0.33 4.50
N VAL A 145 -4.46 1.44 3.98
CA VAL A 145 -5.19 2.38 3.14
C VAL A 145 -4.34 2.70 1.92
N VAL A 146 -4.93 2.50 0.74
CA VAL A 146 -4.46 2.97 -0.56
C VAL A 146 -5.67 3.59 -1.28
N PRO A 147 -5.71 4.92 -1.44
CA PRO A 147 -6.84 5.67 -1.98
C PRO A 147 -7.02 5.37 -3.47
N PRO A 148 -8.16 5.74 -4.06
CA PRO A 148 -8.38 5.53 -5.48
C PRO A 148 -7.45 6.41 -6.31
N LEU A 149 -7.11 5.97 -7.53
CA LEU A 149 -6.29 6.75 -8.48
C LEU A 149 -6.83 8.17 -8.72
N ARG A 150 -8.15 8.37 -8.59
CA ARG A 150 -8.76 9.70 -8.70
C ARG A 150 -8.23 10.67 -7.64
N ALA A 151 -7.95 10.20 -6.43
CA ALA A 151 -7.38 11.05 -5.38
C ALA A 151 -5.97 11.55 -5.76
N LEU A 152 -5.19 10.77 -6.51
CA LEU A 152 -3.91 11.23 -7.07
C LEU A 152 -4.14 12.31 -8.13
N VAL A 153 -5.12 12.13 -9.02
CA VAL A 153 -5.48 13.16 -10.01
C VAL A 153 -5.88 14.47 -9.33
N ASP A 154 -6.78 14.39 -8.34
CA ASP A 154 -7.26 15.56 -7.63
C ASP A 154 -6.12 16.27 -6.88
N GLN A 155 -5.19 15.54 -6.25
CA GLN A 155 -3.98 16.11 -5.63
C GLN A 155 -3.06 16.82 -6.64
N LEU A 156 -2.85 16.25 -7.83
CA LEU A 156 -2.03 16.89 -8.86
C LEU A 156 -2.68 18.16 -9.42
N GLU A 157 -4.01 18.19 -9.51
CA GLU A 157 -4.75 19.40 -9.87
C GLU A 157 -4.59 20.50 -8.81
N GLU A 158 -4.57 20.15 -7.52
CA GLU A 158 -4.28 21.09 -6.42
C GLU A 158 -2.83 21.59 -6.44
N LEU A 159 -1.88 20.73 -6.80
CA LEU A 159 -0.45 21.04 -6.88
C LEU A 159 0.00 21.59 -8.24
N ALA A 160 -0.91 21.96 -9.13
CA ALA A 160 -0.58 22.31 -10.52
C ALA A 160 0.42 23.49 -10.64
N GLU A 161 0.35 24.47 -9.74
CA GLU A 161 1.30 25.59 -9.72
C GLU A 161 2.70 25.15 -9.27
N GLU A 162 2.78 24.26 -8.28
CA GLU A 162 4.05 23.69 -7.80
C GLU A 162 4.67 22.81 -8.86
N LEU A 163 3.88 21.93 -9.48
CA LEU A 163 4.29 21.08 -10.58
C LEU A 163 4.86 21.89 -11.76
N ALA A 164 4.22 23.01 -12.11
CA ALA A 164 4.69 23.89 -13.19
C ALA A 164 6.01 24.62 -12.85
N ALA A 165 6.38 24.69 -11.57
CA ALA A 165 7.59 25.34 -11.09
C ALA A 165 8.77 24.36 -10.89
N LEU A 166 8.55 23.05 -10.98
CA LEU A 166 9.60 22.05 -10.82
C LEU A 166 10.57 22.04 -12.00
N GLU A 167 11.84 21.79 -11.67
CA GLU A 167 12.83 21.44 -12.68
C GLU A 167 12.59 20.01 -13.21
N PRO A 168 13.00 19.68 -14.45
CA PRO A 168 12.71 18.38 -15.08
C PRO A 168 13.24 17.14 -14.33
N GLU A 169 14.16 17.31 -13.38
CA GLU A 169 14.76 16.22 -12.59
C GLU A 169 14.24 16.18 -11.14
N GLU A 170 13.32 17.07 -10.78
CA GLU A 170 12.70 17.09 -9.45
C GLU A 170 11.46 16.19 -9.40
N ALA A 171 11.29 15.51 -8.27
CA ALA A 171 10.13 14.69 -7.98
C ALA A 171 9.28 15.35 -6.88
N LEU A 172 7.96 15.23 -6.99
CA LEU A 172 7.00 15.62 -5.96
C LEU A 172 6.75 14.47 -5.00
N LEU A 173 6.76 14.79 -3.71
CA LEU A 173 6.25 13.90 -2.69
C LEU A 173 4.71 13.96 -2.71
N ILE A 174 4.08 12.90 -3.21
CA ILE A 174 2.64 12.77 -3.20
C ILE A 174 2.20 11.89 -2.04
N GLY A 175 1.38 12.45 -1.15
CA GLY A 175 0.77 11.71 -0.06
C GLY A 175 -0.23 10.69 -0.61
N PHE A 176 -0.04 9.42 -0.29
CA PHE A 176 -0.98 8.37 -0.70
C PHE A 176 -1.68 7.72 0.49
N SER A 177 -1.21 7.88 1.73
CA SER A 177 -1.91 7.29 2.89
C SER A 177 -1.56 8.04 4.16
N GLY A 178 -2.48 8.16 5.11
CA GLY A 178 -2.17 8.70 6.43
C GLY A 178 -1.31 7.74 7.27
N ASP A 179 -0.55 8.26 8.22
CA ASP A 179 0.03 7.43 9.28
C ASP A 179 -1.06 6.88 10.22
N ALA A 180 -0.63 6.13 11.23
CA ALA A 180 -1.52 5.49 12.18
C ALA A 180 -2.40 6.51 12.95
N LEU A 181 -1.89 7.73 13.21
CA LEU A 181 -2.60 8.79 13.92
C LEU A 181 -3.60 9.48 12.99
N ALA A 182 -3.19 9.85 11.78
CA ALA A 182 -4.05 10.43 10.75
C ALA A 182 -5.24 9.50 10.43
N LYS A 183 -4.99 8.19 10.29
CA LYS A 183 -6.05 7.20 10.02
C LYS A 183 -7.09 7.07 11.14
N ARG A 184 -6.77 7.46 12.38
CA ARG A 184 -7.69 7.36 13.52
C ARG A 184 -8.34 8.68 13.89
N GLU A 185 -7.58 9.76 13.94
CA GLU A 185 -8.05 11.07 14.42
C GLU A 185 -8.47 12.00 13.27
N GLY A 186 -8.19 11.62 12.02
CA GLY A 186 -8.49 12.36 10.79
C GLY A 186 -7.21 12.79 10.07
N ASP A 187 -7.32 13.06 8.77
CA ASP A 187 -6.15 13.28 7.90
C ASP A 187 -5.27 14.48 8.32
N ASP A 188 -5.82 15.41 9.13
CA ASP A 188 -5.10 16.57 9.69
C ASP A 188 -4.28 16.26 10.97
N ALA A 189 -4.42 15.07 11.56
CA ALA A 189 -3.91 14.76 12.90
C ALA A 189 -2.50 14.15 12.91
N GLY A 190 -2.00 13.65 11.77
CA GLY A 190 -0.73 12.91 11.69
C GLY A 190 0.07 13.21 10.42
N GLY A 191 1.11 12.42 10.19
CA GLY A 191 1.90 12.44 8.96
C GLY A 191 1.25 11.65 7.82
N LEU A 192 1.87 11.72 6.64
CA LEU A 192 1.46 10.97 5.46
C LEU A 192 2.60 10.04 5.02
N TYR A 193 2.24 8.82 4.64
CA TYR A 193 3.05 8.00 3.74
C TYR A 193 2.95 8.60 2.34
N GLY A 194 4.10 8.83 1.72
CA GLY A 194 4.17 9.44 0.40
C GLY A 194 5.07 8.68 -0.56
N ILE A 195 4.90 8.96 -1.84
CA ILE A 195 5.72 8.45 -2.94
C ILE A 195 6.31 9.60 -3.73
N LEU A 196 7.52 9.45 -4.24
CA LEU A 196 8.15 10.44 -5.10
C LEU A 196 7.75 10.18 -6.56
N LEU A 197 7.20 11.18 -7.24
CA LEU A 197 6.77 11.09 -8.64
C LEU A 197 7.29 12.27 -9.48
N PRO A 198 7.61 12.07 -10.78
CA PRO A 198 7.51 10.83 -11.53
C PRO A 198 8.55 9.78 -11.12
N ASP A 199 8.21 8.52 -11.36
CA ASP A 199 9.11 7.40 -11.08
C ASP A 199 8.96 6.30 -12.15
N PRO A 200 9.94 6.15 -13.07
CA PRO A 200 9.91 5.15 -14.13
C PRO A 200 10.22 3.73 -13.64
N ALA A 201 10.53 3.53 -12.36
CA ALA A 201 10.96 2.24 -11.83
C ALA A 201 9.86 1.16 -11.89
N PHE A 202 10.25 -0.05 -11.50
CA PHE A 202 9.32 -1.15 -11.32
C PHE A 202 8.40 -0.91 -10.11
N ASP A 203 8.98 -0.51 -8.99
CA ASP A 203 8.33 -0.23 -7.71
C ASP A 203 8.92 1.08 -7.16
N THR A 204 8.30 1.69 -6.16
CA THR A 204 8.69 3.02 -5.67
C THR A 204 8.92 3.04 -4.17
N ASP A 205 9.84 3.87 -3.73
CA ASP A 205 10.12 4.06 -2.30
C ASP A 205 8.96 4.80 -1.62
N LEU A 206 8.62 4.34 -0.41
CA LEU A 206 7.69 5.03 0.48
C LEU A 206 8.44 5.92 1.45
N GLU A 207 8.28 7.22 1.26
CA GLU A 207 8.75 8.24 2.19
C GLU A 207 7.96 8.16 3.51
N ALA A 208 8.65 8.49 4.61
CA ALA A 208 8.17 8.40 5.99
C ALA A 208 7.85 6.98 6.53
N HIS A 209 8.06 5.91 5.76
CA HIS A 209 7.87 4.51 6.23
C HIS A 209 9.17 3.69 6.26
N GLY A 210 10.23 4.22 6.88
CA GLY A 210 11.39 3.41 7.27
C GLY A 210 12.19 2.76 6.11
N ALA A 211 12.33 3.44 4.97
CA ALA A 211 13.04 2.96 3.77
C ALA A 211 12.50 1.61 3.27
N THR A 212 11.24 1.60 2.83
CA THR A 212 10.57 0.45 2.20
C THR A 212 10.04 0.85 0.83
N THR A 213 9.67 -0.12 -0.01
CA THR A 213 8.96 0.14 -1.27
C THR A 213 7.45 -0.05 -1.11
N PHE A 214 6.66 0.41 -2.09
CA PHE A 214 5.21 0.19 -2.11
C PHE A 214 4.84 -1.30 -2.06
N GLY A 215 5.51 -2.14 -2.85
CA GLY A 215 5.32 -3.59 -2.80
C GLY A 215 5.61 -4.20 -1.42
N ASP A 216 6.71 -3.78 -0.78
CA ASP A 216 7.09 -4.26 0.54
C ASP A 216 6.15 -3.78 1.64
N TYR A 217 5.67 -2.53 1.55
CA TYR A 217 4.60 -2.04 2.43
C TYR A 217 3.34 -2.90 2.34
N LEU A 218 2.89 -3.29 1.15
CA LEU A 218 1.75 -4.20 1.01
C LEU A 218 2.04 -5.57 1.64
N ARG A 219 3.27 -6.10 1.49
CA ARG A 219 3.67 -7.38 2.10
C ARG A 219 3.65 -7.29 3.61
N ASP A 220 4.21 -6.23 4.18
CA ASP A 220 4.24 -6.01 5.62
C ASP A 220 2.84 -5.79 6.18
N ALA A 221 2.01 -5.00 5.50
CA ALA A 221 0.62 -4.82 5.89
C ALA A 221 -0.13 -6.16 5.91
N LEU A 222 -0.02 -6.99 4.87
CA LEU A 222 -0.69 -8.29 4.79
C LEU A 222 -0.07 -9.35 5.71
N ARG A 223 1.22 -9.25 6.04
CA ARG A 223 1.87 -10.07 7.07
C ARG A 223 1.22 -9.86 8.43
N TRP A 224 0.82 -8.63 8.70
CA TRP A 224 0.03 -8.20 9.85
C TRP A 224 -1.45 -8.06 9.51
N SER A 225 -1.99 -8.94 8.65
CA SER A 225 -3.43 -9.04 8.32
C SER A 225 -4.15 -7.71 8.06
N GLY A 226 -3.49 -6.77 7.38
CA GLY A 226 -4.00 -5.45 7.02
C GLY A 226 -3.75 -4.34 8.04
N PHE A 227 -3.01 -4.61 9.12
CA PHE A 227 -2.81 -3.70 10.25
C PHE A 227 -1.34 -3.74 10.74
N PRO A 228 -0.40 -3.19 9.95
CA PRO A 228 1.04 -3.18 10.25
C PRO A 228 1.39 -2.61 11.63
N GLY A 229 0.57 -1.72 12.19
CA GLY A 229 0.80 -1.10 13.49
C GLY A 229 0.85 -2.08 14.67
N TRP A 230 0.34 -3.32 14.51
CA TRP A 230 0.51 -4.39 15.50
C TRP A 230 1.97 -4.72 15.81
N ILE A 231 2.92 -4.43 14.92
CA ILE A 231 4.35 -4.63 15.19
C ILE A 231 4.85 -3.84 16.41
N HIS A 232 4.20 -2.72 16.73
CA HIS A 232 4.58 -1.85 17.83
C HIS A 232 3.94 -2.25 19.17
N TYR A 233 3.06 -3.26 19.17
CA TYR A 233 2.41 -3.73 20.38
C TYR A 233 3.37 -4.64 21.14
N ALA A 234 3.46 -4.48 22.47
CA ALA A 234 4.24 -5.38 23.32
C ALA A 234 3.76 -6.84 23.22
N GLU A 235 2.44 -7.01 23.12
CA GLU A 235 1.77 -8.30 22.96
C GLU A 235 0.75 -8.20 21.81
N PRO A 236 1.17 -8.39 20.55
CA PRO A 236 0.24 -8.38 19.43
C PRO A 236 -0.69 -9.62 19.47
N PRO A 237 -1.92 -9.54 18.94
CA PRO A 237 -2.88 -10.64 18.95
C PRO A 237 -2.52 -11.71 17.91
N LEU A 238 -1.41 -12.44 18.12
CA LEU A 238 -0.82 -13.34 17.12
C LEU A 238 -1.78 -14.42 16.63
N GLU A 239 -2.59 -15.02 17.51
CA GLU A 239 -3.59 -16.02 17.11
C GLU A 239 -4.63 -15.43 16.14
N THR A 240 -5.10 -14.21 16.43
CA THR A 240 -6.02 -13.49 15.55
C THR A 240 -5.35 -13.14 14.22
N ILE A 241 -4.10 -12.67 14.25
CA ILE A 241 -3.33 -12.35 13.04
C ILE A 241 -3.19 -13.60 12.16
N GLU A 242 -2.81 -14.73 12.74
CA GLU A 242 -2.65 -16.01 12.04
C GLU A 242 -3.97 -16.52 11.45
N ALA A 243 -5.07 -16.43 12.21
CA ALA A 243 -6.39 -16.79 11.72
C ALA A 243 -6.83 -15.90 10.55
N LEU A 244 -6.62 -14.58 10.64
CA LEU A 244 -6.99 -13.61 9.60
C LEU A 244 -6.20 -13.78 8.30
N ARG A 245 -4.92 -14.18 8.37
CA ARG A 245 -4.07 -14.38 7.18
C ARG A 245 -3.99 -15.83 6.68
N ALA A 246 -4.75 -16.75 7.27
CA ALA A 246 -4.74 -18.15 6.86
C ALA A 246 -5.03 -18.26 5.35
N ASN A 247 -4.25 -19.06 4.61
CA ASN A 247 -4.37 -19.22 3.15
C ASN A 247 -4.10 -17.97 2.30
N PHE A 248 -3.47 -16.92 2.85
CA PHE A 248 -2.96 -15.85 1.98
C PHE A 248 -1.93 -16.40 0.99
N GLU A 249 -2.06 -16.00 -0.26
CA GLU A 249 -1.05 -16.25 -1.27
C GLU A 249 0.17 -15.35 -1.04
N ARG A 250 1.37 -15.90 -1.25
CA ARG A 250 2.60 -15.12 -1.26
C ARG A 250 2.71 -14.31 -2.54
N PHE A 251 3.19 -13.08 -2.45
CA PHE A 251 3.42 -12.19 -3.59
C PHE A 251 4.71 -11.39 -3.39
#